data_AF-A0A8B7RMF7-F1
#
_entry.id   AF-A0A8B7RMF7-F1
#
_cell.length_a   1.000
_cell.length_b   1.000
_cell.length_c   1.000
_cell.angle_alpha   90.00
_cell.angle_beta   90.00
_cell.angle_gamma   90.00
#
_symmetry.space_group_name_H-M   'P 1'
#
loop_
_entity.id
_entity.type
_entity.pdbx_description
1 polymer ?
#
loop_
_entity_poly.entity_id
_entity_poly.type
_entity_poly.pdbx_seq_one_letter_code
_entity_poly.pdbx_strand_id
1 'polypeptide(L)'
;MTEDIKTKIKNYQTATFDSHFPNQKQTRNCWQNYLDFHHCEKAMTAKGGDVSVCKCYWHVYKSLCPTSWVLAWDDRRAEGTFPGRCKLAPPHLSSVLHPSSRKVGKGGPGYIPP
;
A
#
# COMPACT_ATOMS: atom_id res chain seq x y z
N MET A 1 -8.82 24.44 -4.21
CA MET A 1 -8.94 22.96 -4.20
C MET A 1 -8.00 22.33 -3.17
N THR A 2 -6.73 22.76 -3.08
CA THR A 2 -5.76 22.26 -2.07
C THR A 2 -6.18 22.51 -0.62
N GLU A 3 -6.80 23.67 -0.34
CA GLU A 3 -7.30 24.02 1.01
C GLU A 3 -8.46 23.13 1.50
N ASP A 4 -9.32 22.68 0.57
CA ASP A 4 -10.44 21.77 0.89
C ASP A 4 -9.93 20.37 1.24
N ILE A 5 -8.94 19.86 0.50
CA ILE A 5 -8.28 18.57 0.77
C ILE A 5 -7.61 18.59 2.15
N LYS A 6 -6.87 19.67 2.46
CA LYS A 6 -6.19 19.82 3.75
C LYS A 6 -7.19 19.85 4.92
N THR A 7 -8.33 20.49 4.74
CA THR A 7 -9.40 20.56 5.74
C THR A 7 -10.06 19.19 5.94
N LYS A 8 -10.32 18.46 4.86
CA LYS A 8 -10.86 17.08 4.93
C LYS A 8 -9.92 16.13 5.64
N ILE A 9 -8.61 16.23 5.41
CA ILE A 9 -7.59 15.43 6.12
C ILE A 9 -7.58 15.77 7.62
N LYS A 10 -7.64 17.06 7.98
CA LYS A 10 -7.66 17.48 9.40
C LYS A 10 -8.89 16.96 10.16
N ASN A 11 -10.04 16.91 9.49
CA ASN A 11 -11.31 16.48 10.08
C ASN A 11 -11.61 14.99 9.86
N TYR A 12 -10.63 14.22 9.36
CA TYR A 12 -10.82 12.80 9.07
C TYR A 12 -10.97 12.00 10.36
N GLN A 13 -12.07 11.26 10.49
CA GLN A 13 -12.35 10.43 11.65
C GLN A 13 -12.14 8.94 11.35
N THR A 14 -12.73 8.45 10.25
CA THR A 14 -12.71 7.05 9.85
C THR A 14 -12.89 6.91 8.34
N ALA A 15 -12.64 5.72 7.80
CA ALA A 15 -12.87 5.40 6.40
C ALA A 15 -14.35 5.55 6.06
N THR A 16 -14.63 6.36 5.04
CA THR A 16 -15.98 6.54 4.51
C THR A 16 -16.40 5.34 3.68
N PHE A 17 -17.70 5.22 3.40
CA PHE A 17 -18.22 4.21 2.47
C PHE A 17 -17.56 4.35 1.09
N ASP A 18 -17.11 3.22 0.53
CA ASP A 18 -16.56 3.12 -0.82
C ASP A 18 -17.45 2.20 -1.66
N SER A 19 -18.04 2.76 -2.72
CA SER A 19 -18.95 2.04 -3.61
C SER A 19 -18.26 0.95 -4.44
N HIS A 20 -16.93 0.98 -4.57
CA HIS A 20 -16.16 -0.12 -5.18
C HIS A 20 -16.11 -1.36 -4.29
N PHE A 21 -16.27 -1.19 -2.97
CA PHE A 21 -16.27 -2.27 -1.98
C PHE A 21 -17.57 -2.24 -1.16
N PRO A 22 -18.74 -2.48 -1.77
CA PRO A 22 -20.04 -2.31 -1.10
C PRO A 22 -20.40 -3.45 -0.13
N ASN A 23 -19.66 -4.56 -0.19
CA ASN A 23 -19.97 -5.77 0.57
C ASN A 23 -19.36 -5.74 1.98
N GLN A 24 -19.89 -6.56 2.88
CA GLN A 24 -19.38 -6.68 4.26
C GLN A 24 -17.90 -7.10 4.33
N LYS A 25 -17.42 -7.87 3.34
CA LYS A 25 -16.01 -8.30 3.26
C LYS A 25 -15.13 -7.15 2.75
N GLN A 26 -14.52 -6.39 3.67
CA GLN A 26 -13.68 -5.22 3.38
C GLN A 26 -12.19 -5.54 3.13
N THR A 27 -11.84 -6.81 3.00
CA THR A 27 -10.46 -7.26 2.81
C THR A 27 -9.79 -6.66 1.57
N ARG A 28 -10.52 -6.59 0.44
CA ARG A 28 -9.99 -5.99 -0.80
C ARG A 28 -9.84 -4.47 -0.68
N ASN A 29 -10.71 -3.81 0.07
CA ASN A 29 -10.62 -2.38 0.33
C ASN A 29 -9.32 -2.04 1.10
N CYS A 30 -9.08 -2.75 2.20
CA CYS A 30 -7.85 -2.64 2.98
C CYS A 30 -6.60 -2.86 2.10
N TRP A 31 -6.58 -3.94 1.33
CA TRP A 31 -5.46 -4.29 0.45
C TRP A 31 -5.19 -3.24 -0.61
N GLN A 32 -6.23 -2.79 -1.31
CA GLN A 32 -6.10 -1.82 -2.39
C GLN A 32 -5.54 -0.50 -1.85
N ASN A 33 -6.07 0.00 -0.73
CA ASN A 33 -5.56 1.23 -0.11
C ASN A 33 -4.12 1.11 0.41
N TYR A 34 -3.73 -0.05 0.92
CA TYR A 34 -2.33 -0.32 1.31
C TYR A 34 -1.40 -0.24 0.10
N LEU A 35 -1.77 -0.88 -1.02
CA LEU A 35 -1.01 -0.82 -2.27
C LEU A 35 -0.96 0.59 -2.85
N ASP A 36 -2.09 1.29 -2.88
CA ASP A 36 -2.22 2.63 -3.45
C ASP A 36 -1.38 3.65 -2.67
N PHE A 37 -1.35 3.56 -1.34
CA PHE A 37 -0.49 4.40 -0.53
C PHE A 37 0.99 4.24 -0.93
N HIS A 38 1.51 3.02 -0.94
CA HIS A 38 2.93 2.79 -1.24
C HIS A 38 3.28 3.02 -2.71
N HIS A 39 2.33 2.80 -3.62
CA HIS A 39 2.50 3.17 -5.02
C HIS A 39 2.57 4.70 -5.19
N CYS A 40 1.65 5.42 -4.56
CA CYS A 40 1.62 6.88 -4.56
C CYS A 40 2.90 7.44 -3.92
N GLU A 41 3.28 6.97 -2.72
CA GLU A 41 4.49 7.37 -2.02
C GLU A 41 5.74 7.20 -2.89
N LYS A 42 5.88 6.04 -3.52
CA LYS A 42 6.99 5.77 -4.44
C LYS A 42 6.97 6.68 -5.66
N ALA A 43 5.80 6.89 -6.27
CA ALA A 43 5.66 7.75 -7.44
C ALA A 43 5.95 9.23 -7.12
N MET A 44 5.50 9.72 -5.96
CA MET A 44 5.77 11.10 -5.51
C MET A 44 7.24 11.27 -5.16
N THR A 45 7.84 10.32 -4.44
CA THR A 45 9.28 10.34 -4.11
C THR A 45 10.14 10.34 -5.38
N ALA A 46 9.82 9.50 -6.37
CA ALA A 46 10.55 9.44 -7.64
C ALA A 46 10.44 10.74 -8.46
N LYS A 47 9.33 11.46 -8.35
CA LYS A 47 9.10 12.75 -9.03
C LYS A 47 9.60 13.96 -8.24
N GLY A 48 10.11 13.78 -7.02
CA GLY A 48 10.40 14.88 -6.09
C GLY A 48 9.15 15.66 -5.67
N GLY A 49 7.97 15.05 -5.74
CA GLY A 49 6.68 15.66 -5.40
C GLY A 49 6.31 15.49 -3.93
N ASP A 50 5.22 16.15 -3.51
CA ASP A 50 4.72 16.11 -2.14
C ASP A 50 3.95 14.82 -1.82
N VAL A 51 4.50 14.00 -0.92
CA VAL A 51 3.87 12.76 -0.43
C VAL A 51 2.57 13.04 0.37
N SER A 52 2.32 14.29 0.78
CA SER A 52 1.09 14.66 1.51
C SER A 52 -0.19 14.33 0.74
N VAL A 53 -0.13 14.31 -0.60
CA VAL A 53 -1.27 13.94 -1.45
C VAL A 53 -1.69 12.47 -1.28
N CYS A 54 -0.75 11.62 -0.85
CA CYS A 54 -0.99 10.19 -0.63
C CYS A 54 -1.64 9.91 0.74
N LYS A 55 -1.74 10.91 1.62
CA LYS A 55 -2.23 10.72 3.01
C LYS A 55 -3.67 10.22 3.09
N CYS A 56 -4.49 10.47 2.08
CA CYS A 56 -5.85 9.93 2.03
C CYS A 56 -5.84 8.39 2.12
N TYR A 57 -5.01 7.73 1.31
CA TYR A 57 -4.85 6.27 1.34
C TYR A 57 -4.30 5.79 2.67
N TRP A 58 -3.35 6.54 3.25
CA TRP A 58 -2.77 6.23 4.56
C TRP A 58 -3.82 6.16 5.66
N HIS A 59 -4.68 7.17 5.74
CA HIS A 59 -5.77 7.22 6.71
C HIS A 59 -6.77 6.07 6.51
N VAL A 60 -7.11 5.73 5.26
CA VAL A 60 -8.06 4.67 4.95
C VAL A 60 -7.50 3.29 5.32
N TYR A 61 -6.31 2.90 4.86
CA TYR A 61 -5.79 1.57 5.19
C TYR A 61 -5.48 1.42 6.68
N LYS A 62 -5.05 2.50 7.37
CA LYS A 62 -4.87 2.48 8.83
C LYS A 62 -6.18 2.28 9.60
N SER A 63 -7.30 2.74 9.04
CA SER A 63 -8.63 2.58 9.66
C SER A 63 -9.24 1.21 9.37
N LEU A 64 -8.99 0.63 8.19
CA LEU A 64 -9.61 -0.63 7.74
C LEU A 64 -8.79 -1.88 8.03
N CYS A 65 -7.46 -1.79 7.95
CA CYS A 65 -6.60 -2.97 7.98
C CYS A 65 -6.26 -3.41 9.41
N PRO A 66 -6.30 -4.72 9.69
CA PRO A 66 -5.71 -5.26 10.91
C PRO A 66 -4.22 -4.88 11.00
N THR A 67 -3.78 -4.40 12.15
CA THR A 67 -2.38 -3.97 12.36
C THR A 67 -1.39 -5.11 12.09
N SER A 68 -1.75 -6.34 12.46
CA SER A 68 -0.93 -7.53 12.21
C SER A 68 -0.68 -7.79 10.73
N TRP A 69 -1.65 -7.48 9.86
CA TRP A 69 -1.48 -7.61 8.41
C TRP A 69 -0.53 -6.55 7.86
N VAL A 70 -0.73 -5.30 8.28
CA VAL A 70 0.12 -4.17 7.87
C VAL A 70 1.58 -4.44 8.25
N LEU A 71 1.85 -4.86 9.50
CA LEU A 71 3.19 -5.19 9.95
C LEU A 71 3.81 -6.33 9.12
N ALA A 72 3.08 -7.43 8.92
CA ALA A 72 3.58 -8.55 8.13
C ALA A 72 3.85 -8.18 6.66
N TRP A 73 3.05 -7.27 6.09
CA TRP A 73 3.28 -6.76 4.74
C TRP A 73 4.46 -5.79 4.68
N ASP A 74 4.63 -4.93 5.69
CA ASP A 74 5.75 -4.01 5.82
C ASP A 74 7.08 -4.78 5.93
N ASP A 75 7.14 -5.82 6.76
CA ASP A 75 8.30 -6.71 6.88
C ASP A 75 8.65 -7.35 5.53
N ARG A 76 7.66 -7.92 4.83
CA ARG A 76 7.85 -8.51 3.50
C ARG A 76 8.30 -7.49 2.44
N ARG A 77 7.87 -6.23 2.55
CA ARG A 77 8.36 -5.16 1.66
C ARG A 77 9.80 -4.79 1.96
N ALA A 78 10.18 -4.71 3.23
CA ALA A 78 11.56 -4.47 3.65
C ALA A 78 12.50 -5.60 3.21
N GLU A 79 12.03 -6.85 3.26
CA GLU A 79 12.76 -8.04 2.79
C GLU A 79 12.77 -8.19 1.25
N GLY A 80 11.97 -7.42 0.52
CA GLY A 80 11.81 -7.58 -0.94
C GLY A 80 11.03 -8.83 -1.36
N THR A 81 10.32 -9.48 -0.44
CA THR A 81 9.54 -10.72 -0.65
C THR A 81 8.04 -10.45 -0.85
N PHE A 82 7.63 -9.18 -0.89
CA PHE A 82 6.22 -8.79 -0.99
C PHE A 82 5.59 -9.16 -2.36
N PRO A 83 4.45 -9.87 -2.38
CA PRO A 83 3.83 -10.38 -3.61
C PRO A 83 2.97 -9.35 -4.36
N GLY A 84 2.63 -8.22 -3.72
CA GLY A 84 1.91 -7.14 -4.38
C GLY A 84 2.82 -6.47 -5.42
N ARG A 85 2.40 -6.47 -6.69
CA ARG A 85 3.22 -6.01 -7.81
C ARG A 85 3.64 -4.54 -7.64
N CYS A 86 4.87 -4.30 -7.20
CA CYS A 86 5.55 -3.00 -7.33
C CYS A 86 5.94 -2.77 -8.81
N LYS A 87 4.99 -2.37 -9.67
CA LYS A 87 5.25 -2.15 -11.11
C LYS A 87 6.19 -0.99 -11.47
N LEU A 88 6.71 -0.25 -10.50
CA LEU A 88 7.59 0.91 -10.74
C LEU A 88 8.91 0.78 -10.00
N ALA A 89 9.60 -0.35 -10.10
CA ALA A 89 11.03 -0.36 -9.78
C ALA A 89 11.76 0.60 -10.74
N PRO A 90 12.63 1.51 -10.24
CA PRO A 90 13.53 2.25 -11.12
C PRO A 90 14.37 1.27 -11.96
N PRO A 91 14.60 1.54 -13.25
CA PRO A 91 15.31 0.61 -14.14
C PRO A 91 16.73 0.26 -13.66
N HIS A 92 17.34 1.06 -12.78
CA HIS A 92 18.72 0.83 -12.31
C HIS A 92 18.89 -0.35 -11.34
N LEU A 93 17.82 -0.88 -10.75
CA LEU A 93 17.89 -2.10 -9.91
C LEU A 93 17.49 -3.37 -10.66
N SER A 94 17.19 -3.28 -11.95
CA SER A 94 16.87 -4.45 -12.78
C SER A 94 18.09 -5.27 -13.19
N SER A 95 19.30 -4.75 -13.04
CA SER A 95 20.51 -5.35 -13.64
C SER A 95 21.26 -6.33 -12.73
N VAL A 96 20.87 -6.47 -11.45
CA VAL A 96 21.59 -7.35 -10.50
C VAL A 96 20.78 -8.58 -10.05
N LEU A 97 19.56 -8.77 -10.54
CA LEU A 97 18.83 -10.02 -10.29
C LEU A 97 18.42 -10.68 -11.61
N HIS A 98 19.33 -11.51 -12.11
CA HIS A 98 19.05 -12.51 -13.14
C HIS A 98 17.98 -13.52 -12.66
N PRO A 99 17.30 -14.20 -13.61
CA PRO A 99 16.02 -14.85 -13.45
C PRO A 99 16.21 -16.32 -13.03
N SER A 100 16.35 -16.60 -11.74
CA SER A 100 16.15 -17.95 -11.23
C SER A 100 16.16 -17.95 -9.71
N SER A 101 15.00 -17.69 -9.10
CA SER A 101 14.72 -18.18 -7.75
C SER A 101 13.23 -18.07 -7.47
N ARG A 102 12.50 -19.12 -7.87
CA ARG A 102 11.41 -19.64 -7.04
C ARG A 102 12.05 -20.11 -5.71
N LYS A 103 12.45 -19.17 -4.86
CA LYS A 103 12.67 -19.46 -3.45
C LYS A 103 11.29 -19.32 -2.82
N VAL A 104 10.60 -20.44 -2.67
CA VAL A 104 9.52 -20.58 -1.69
C VAL A 104 10.17 -20.31 -0.33
N GLY A 105 10.20 -19.05 0.07
CA GLY A 105 10.60 -18.63 1.39
C GLY A 105 9.55 -19.10 2.37
N LYS A 106 9.93 -20.02 3.26
CA LYS A 106 9.16 -20.34 4.46
C LYS A 106 9.08 -19.07 5.32
N GLY A 107 7.89 -18.49 5.45
CA GLY A 107 7.71 -17.25 6.23
C GLY A 107 6.25 -16.94 6.53
N GLY A 108 5.65 -17.71 7.45
CA GLY A 108 4.45 -17.37 8.24
C GLY A 108 3.14 -17.04 7.49
N PRO A 109 1.97 -17.10 8.15
CA PRO A 109 0.68 -16.82 7.53
C PRO A 109 0.45 -15.31 7.41
N GLY A 110 1.23 -14.63 6.58
CA GLY A 110 0.87 -13.30 6.10
C GLY A 110 -0.27 -13.45 5.11
N TYR A 111 -1.50 -13.19 5.56
CA TYR A 111 -2.68 -13.27 4.72
C TYR A 111 -2.52 -12.33 3.52
N ILE A 112 -2.46 -12.91 2.33
CA ILE A 112 -2.57 -12.18 1.06
C ILE A 112 -4.03 -12.35 0.64
N PRO A 113 -4.80 -11.26 0.60
CA PRO A 113 -6.18 -11.29 0.14
C PRO A 113 -6.30 -11.93 -1.26
N PRO A 114 -7.32 -12.77 -1.51
CA PRO A 114 -7.61 -13.32 -2.83
C PRO A 114 -8.20 -12.28 -3.80
#